data_AF-A0A7W0EWP0-F1
#
_entry.id   AF-A0A7W0EWP0-F1
#
_cell.length_a   1.000
_cell.length_b   1.000
_cell.length_c   1.000
_cell.angle_alpha   90.00
_cell.angle_beta   90.00
_cell.angle_gamma   90.00
#
_symmetry.space_group_name_H-M   'P 1'
#
loop_
_entity.id
_entity.type
_entity.pdbx_description
1 polymer ?
#
loop_
_entity_poly.entity_id
_entity_poly.type
_entity_poly.pdbx_seq_one_letter_code
_entity_poly.pdbx_strand_id
1 'polypeptide(L)'
;MKTRLLIIMVAIFLLTANAQATTIFSEDFEGGLSAWTKKASASYAMIVDDPIFGSTNQVLSFSYKNWCGDIFTSDPAFSKGTYVISFDYLGYSQEPDSGGYVGISDGFPGNHEWLWASGSVSRASNVLVNNGEWNTYTFEFTTSNEFHLMLEEFSASFVIAANRNVDYMVQGYEAYFDNIALSDAAPVPEPATMLLLGSGLLGMAGVGRKIKKSRKQLI
;
A
#
# COMPACT_ATOMS: atom_id res chain seq x y z
N MET A 1 1.17 50.61 14.44
CA MET A 1 2.03 49.45 14.81
C MET A 1 1.24 48.21 15.18
N LYS A 2 0.20 48.30 16.03
CA LYS A 2 -0.60 47.15 16.51
C LYS A 2 -1.29 46.32 15.41
N THR A 3 -1.80 46.98 14.36
CA THR A 3 -2.50 46.33 13.24
C THR A 3 -1.58 45.50 12.35
N ARG A 4 -0.30 45.92 12.18
CA ARG A 4 0.69 45.17 11.40
C ARG A 4 1.15 43.89 12.10
N LEU A 5 1.20 43.90 13.43
CA LEU A 5 1.56 42.72 14.22
C LEU A 5 0.47 41.63 14.20
N LEU A 6 -0.81 42.04 14.20
CA LEU A 6 -1.95 41.13 14.11
C LEU A 6 -2.01 40.43 12.73
N ILE A 7 -1.74 41.16 11.65
CA ILE A 7 -1.71 40.61 10.28
C ILE A 7 -0.57 39.59 10.12
N ILE A 8 0.59 39.84 10.73
CA ILE A 8 1.73 38.90 10.71
C ILE A 8 1.39 37.62 11.50
N MET A 9 0.74 37.72 12.67
CA MET A 9 0.30 36.53 13.41
C MET A 9 -0.74 35.70 12.66
N VAL A 10 -1.71 36.35 11.98
CA VAL A 10 -2.72 35.65 11.16
C VAL A 10 -2.07 34.98 9.94
N ALA A 11 -1.06 35.60 9.32
CA ALA A 11 -0.34 35.03 8.19
C ALA A 11 0.50 33.78 8.57
N ILE A 12 1.05 33.73 9.79
CA ILE A 12 1.84 32.58 10.29
C ILE A 12 0.93 31.37 10.60
N PHE A 13 -0.32 31.60 11.01
CA PHE A 13 -1.30 30.52 11.24
C PHE A 13 -1.81 29.85 9.96
N LEU A 14 -1.63 30.48 8.79
CA LEU A 14 -2.05 29.95 7.49
C LEU A 14 -0.99 29.08 6.80
N LEU A 15 0.19 28.91 7.41
CA LEU A 15 1.29 28.09 6.89
C LEU A 15 1.29 26.68 7.52
N THR A 16 0.14 26.01 7.54
CA THR A 16 0.11 24.59 7.88
C THR A 16 0.69 23.79 6.71
N ALA A 17 1.86 23.18 6.92
CA ALA A 17 2.42 22.22 5.98
C ALA A 17 1.48 21.00 5.92
N ASN A 18 0.74 20.88 4.82
CA ASN A 18 0.03 19.64 4.51
C ASN A 18 1.07 18.66 3.98
N ALA A 19 1.52 17.73 4.82
CA ALA A 19 2.22 16.55 4.32
C ALA A 19 1.18 15.70 3.58
N GLN A 20 1.40 15.49 2.28
CA GLN A 20 0.62 14.56 1.48
C GLN A 20 1.48 13.37 1.12
N ALA A 21 0.86 12.21 1.04
CA ALA A 21 1.50 10.99 0.57
C ALA A 21 1.87 11.19 -0.91
N THR A 22 3.11 10.90 -1.26
CA THR A 22 3.62 10.93 -2.62
C THR A 22 3.56 9.52 -3.19
N THR A 23 2.89 9.35 -4.33
CA THR A 23 2.97 8.10 -5.10
C THR A 23 4.38 7.92 -5.63
N ILE A 24 5.04 6.84 -5.23
CA ILE A 24 6.42 6.49 -5.61
C ILE A 24 6.46 5.37 -6.67
N PHE A 25 5.35 4.66 -6.84
CA PHE A 25 5.18 3.65 -7.87
C PHE A 25 3.72 3.58 -8.28
N SER A 26 3.46 3.37 -9.56
CA SER A 26 2.13 3.09 -10.10
C SER A 26 2.24 2.17 -11.31
N GLU A 27 1.27 1.27 -11.47
CA GLU A 27 1.16 0.35 -12.60
C GLU A 27 -0.32 0.18 -12.97
N ASP A 28 -0.63 0.44 -14.23
CA ASP A 28 -1.93 0.23 -14.89
C ASP A 28 -1.86 -0.84 -15.99
N PHE A 29 -0.69 -1.47 -16.19
CA PHE A 29 -0.42 -2.57 -17.11
C PHE A 29 -0.61 -2.29 -18.61
N GLU A 30 -1.04 -1.09 -18.99
CA GLU A 30 -1.16 -0.64 -20.39
C GLU A 30 0.20 -0.59 -21.11
N GLY A 31 1.29 -0.43 -20.33
CA GLY A 31 2.67 -0.47 -20.80
C GLY A 31 3.29 -1.88 -20.81
N GLY A 32 2.54 -2.92 -20.46
CA GLY A 32 3.06 -4.27 -20.27
C GLY A 32 3.72 -4.49 -18.91
N LEU A 33 4.69 -5.42 -18.84
CA LEU A 33 5.36 -5.81 -17.59
C LEU A 33 6.76 -5.18 -17.42
N SER A 34 6.99 -4.00 -18.01
CA SER A 34 8.34 -3.41 -18.04
C SER A 34 8.87 -3.03 -16.64
N ALA A 35 7.99 -2.67 -15.71
CA ALA A 35 8.32 -2.38 -14.33
C ALA A 35 8.44 -3.63 -13.44
N TRP A 36 8.34 -4.83 -14.04
CA TRP A 36 8.26 -6.08 -13.32
C TRP A 36 9.29 -7.12 -13.77
N THR A 37 9.82 -7.86 -12.81
CA THR A 37 10.73 -8.98 -12.98
C THR A 37 10.00 -10.27 -12.67
N LYS A 38 10.04 -11.21 -13.62
CA LYS A 38 9.46 -12.54 -13.48
C LYS A 38 10.33 -13.43 -12.60
N LYS A 39 9.70 -14.30 -11.82
CA LYS A 39 10.40 -15.37 -11.09
C LYS A 39 11.24 -16.24 -12.03
N ALA A 40 12.51 -16.44 -11.69
CA ALA A 40 13.47 -17.11 -12.58
C ALA A 40 13.15 -18.58 -12.89
N SER A 41 12.56 -19.31 -11.93
CA SER A 41 12.36 -20.77 -12.05
C SER A 41 11.04 -21.16 -12.74
N ALA A 42 10.03 -20.29 -12.67
CA ALA A 42 8.73 -20.41 -13.32
C ALA A 42 7.93 -19.15 -12.97
N SER A 43 7.48 -18.41 -13.98
CA SER A 43 6.56 -17.28 -13.82
C SER A 43 5.48 -17.40 -14.87
N TYR A 44 4.23 -17.28 -14.42
CA TYR A 44 3.07 -17.40 -15.31
C TYR A 44 2.34 -16.07 -15.54
N ALA A 45 2.92 -14.99 -15.03
CA ALA A 45 2.41 -13.64 -15.18
C ALA A 45 2.34 -13.20 -16.65
N MET A 46 1.20 -12.64 -17.03
CA MET A 46 0.92 -12.17 -18.36
C MET A 46 -0.08 -11.02 -18.36
N ILE A 47 -0.04 -10.23 -19.41
CA ILE A 47 -1.04 -9.20 -19.67
C ILE A 47 -2.15 -9.81 -20.51
N VAL A 48 -3.38 -9.54 -20.12
CA VAL A 48 -4.61 -9.95 -20.80
C VAL A 48 -5.54 -8.75 -20.92
N ASP A 49 -6.52 -8.84 -21.82
CA ASP A 49 -7.61 -7.88 -21.85
C ASP A 49 -8.42 -8.00 -20.54
N ASP A 50 -8.92 -6.87 -20.04
CA ASP A 50 -9.80 -6.83 -18.89
C ASP A 50 -11.04 -7.73 -19.14
N PRO A 51 -11.34 -8.68 -18.26
CA PRO A 51 -12.42 -9.64 -18.49
C PRO A 51 -13.84 -9.02 -18.41
N ILE A 52 -13.98 -7.81 -17.85
CA ILE A 52 -15.24 -7.07 -17.73
C ILE A 52 -15.34 -5.97 -18.78
N PHE A 53 -14.26 -5.19 -18.97
CA PHE A 53 -14.27 -4.03 -19.87
C PHE A 53 -13.72 -4.32 -21.28
N GLY A 54 -13.10 -5.48 -21.50
CA GLY A 54 -12.57 -5.91 -22.78
C GLY A 54 -11.26 -5.21 -23.16
N SER A 55 -10.93 -5.23 -24.45
CA SER A 55 -9.60 -4.85 -24.99
C SER A 55 -9.23 -3.36 -24.91
N THR A 56 -10.02 -2.53 -24.23
CA THR A 56 -9.69 -1.13 -23.96
C THR A 56 -8.94 -0.93 -22.65
N ASN A 57 -8.81 -1.98 -21.83
CA ASN A 57 -8.07 -2.00 -20.57
C ASN A 57 -7.28 -3.31 -20.51
N GLN A 58 -6.01 -3.23 -20.14
CA GLN A 58 -5.10 -4.35 -19.99
C GLN A 58 -4.83 -4.58 -18.51
N VAL A 59 -4.83 -5.83 -18.10
CA VAL A 59 -4.65 -6.19 -16.68
C VAL A 59 -3.66 -7.33 -16.53
N LEU A 60 -3.06 -7.44 -15.34
CA LEU A 60 -2.21 -8.57 -15.00
C LEU A 60 -3.07 -9.79 -14.66
N SER A 61 -2.69 -10.95 -15.19
CA SER A 61 -3.20 -12.25 -14.76
C SER A 61 -2.12 -13.35 -14.87
N PHE A 62 -2.47 -14.60 -14.58
CA PHE A 62 -1.55 -15.73 -14.47
C PHE A 62 -2.06 -16.94 -15.25
N SER A 63 -1.26 -17.44 -16.18
CA SER A 63 -1.63 -18.60 -17.01
C SER A 63 -1.72 -19.92 -16.23
N TYR A 64 -1.04 -20.00 -15.09
CA TYR A 64 -1.03 -21.13 -14.17
C TYR A 64 -0.80 -20.63 -12.74
N LYS A 65 -1.22 -21.45 -11.78
CA LYS A 65 -1.01 -21.22 -10.35
C LYS A 65 0.41 -21.62 -9.97
N ASN A 66 1.07 -20.81 -9.14
CA ASN A 66 2.42 -21.03 -8.66
C ASN A 66 2.54 -20.72 -7.18
N TRP A 67 3.73 -20.94 -6.61
CA TRP A 67 4.04 -20.67 -5.21
C TRP A 67 5.18 -19.67 -5.06
N CYS A 68 5.15 -18.88 -3.97
CA CYS A 68 6.19 -17.95 -3.57
C CYS A 68 6.39 -16.79 -4.57
N GLY A 69 5.29 -16.28 -5.14
CA GLY A 69 5.33 -15.20 -6.10
C GLY A 69 5.54 -15.70 -7.53
N ASP A 70 4.88 -15.03 -8.47
CA ASP A 70 5.14 -15.21 -9.90
C ASP A 70 5.88 -14.03 -10.49
N ILE A 71 5.63 -12.83 -9.97
CA ILE A 71 6.17 -11.60 -10.51
C ILE A 71 6.40 -10.57 -9.40
N PHE A 72 7.44 -9.76 -9.59
CA PHE A 72 7.94 -8.81 -8.60
C PHE A 72 8.22 -7.47 -9.27
N THR A 73 8.12 -6.34 -8.56
CA THR A 73 8.60 -5.07 -9.12
C THR A 73 10.12 -5.15 -9.38
N SER A 74 10.58 -4.60 -10.51
CA SER A 74 11.99 -4.63 -10.92
C SER A 74 12.91 -3.81 -10.01
N ASP A 75 14.22 -3.99 -10.19
CA ASP A 75 15.23 -3.18 -9.51
C ASP A 75 15.14 -1.68 -9.86
N PRO A 76 15.47 -0.79 -8.92
CA PRO A 76 15.90 -1.08 -7.55
C PRO A 76 14.73 -1.45 -6.63
N ALA A 77 15.00 -2.26 -5.60
CA ALA A 77 14.07 -2.50 -4.51
C ALA A 77 13.64 -1.19 -3.82
N PHE A 78 12.42 -1.17 -3.30
CA PHE A 78 11.94 -0.10 -2.43
C PHE A 78 12.67 -0.16 -1.08
N SER A 79 12.96 1.01 -0.51
CA SER A 79 13.57 1.09 0.81
C SER A 79 12.63 0.57 1.91
N LYS A 80 13.21 0.20 3.05
CA LYS A 80 12.40 -0.08 4.26
C LYS A 80 11.65 1.17 4.73
N GLY A 81 10.48 1.00 5.32
CA GLY A 81 9.66 2.11 5.80
C GLY A 81 8.20 1.74 5.97
N THR A 82 7.36 2.77 6.12
CA THR A 82 5.91 2.66 6.16
C THR A 82 5.33 3.20 4.86
N TYR A 83 4.45 2.43 4.25
CA TYR A 83 3.89 2.70 2.94
C TYR A 83 2.39 2.46 2.93
N VAL A 84 1.70 3.14 2.03
CA VAL A 84 0.31 2.83 1.67
C VAL A 84 0.33 2.24 0.27
N ILE A 85 -0.21 1.02 0.14
CA ILE A 85 -0.45 0.37 -1.15
C ILE A 85 -1.94 0.38 -1.45
N SER A 86 -2.28 0.65 -2.70
CA SER A 86 -3.62 0.44 -3.26
C SER A 86 -3.56 -0.36 -4.54
N PHE A 87 -4.61 -1.12 -4.85
CA PHE A 87 -4.75 -1.86 -6.10
C PHE A 87 -6.21 -2.27 -6.30
N ASP A 88 -6.56 -2.56 -7.56
CA ASP A 88 -7.79 -3.23 -7.91
C ASP A 88 -7.54 -4.73 -8.07
N TYR A 89 -8.49 -5.53 -7.59
CA TYR A 89 -8.46 -6.97 -7.72
C TYR A 89 -9.83 -7.51 -8.14
N LEU A 90 -9.80 -8.46 -9.08
CA LEU A 90 -10.93 -9.23 -9.54
C LEU A 90 -10.59 -10.72 -9.44
N GLY A 91 -11.42 -11.46 -8.72
CA GLY A 91 -11.23 -12.89 -8.49
C GLY A 91 -12.47 -13.72 -8.84
N TYR A 92 -12.27 -14.84 -9.55
CA TYR A 92 -13.36 -15.78 -9.89
C TYR A 92 -13.28 -17.11 -9.13
N SER A 93 -12.13 -17.44 -8.54
CA SER A 93 -11.91 -18.75 -7.91
C SER A 93 -12.98 -19.05 -6.85
N GLN A 94 -13.73 -20.12 -7.08
CA GLN A 94 -14.70 -20.68 -6.12
C GLN A 94 -14.06 -21.74 -5.21
N GLU A 95 -12.81 -22.12 -5.51
CA GLU A 95 -12.06 -23.08 -4.71
C GLU A 95 -11.62 -22.44 -3.38
N PRO A 96 -11.70 -23.17 -2.26
CA PRO A 96 -11.14 -22.73 -1.00
C PRO A 96 -9.64 -22.43 -1.14
N ASP A 97 -9.19 -21.39 -0.46
CA ASP A 97 -7.79 -21.01 -0.38
C ASP A 97 -7.11 -20.79 -1.75
N SER A 98 -7.86 -20.27 -2.72
CA SER A 98 -7.43 -20.08 -4.10
C SER A 98 -7.77 -18.69 -4.63
N GLY A 99 -6.90 -18.13 -5.46
CA GLY A 99 -7.05 -16.80 -6.07
C GLY A 99 -5.77 -15.97 -5.97
N GLY A 100 -5.93 -14.65 -5.91
CA GLY A 100 -4.85 -13.69 -5.89
C GLY A 100 -4.13 -13.58 -4.54
N TYR A 101 -2.86 -13.23 -4.61
CA TYR A 101 -2.01 -12.92 -3.47
C TYR A 101 -1.17 -11.67 -3.78
N VAL A 102 -1.11 -10.76 -2.81
CA VAL A 102 -0.29 -9.54 -2.86
C VAL A 102 0.64 -9.54 -1.67
N GLY A 103 1.94 -9.39 -1.92
CA GLY A 103 2.95 -9.46 -0.89
C GLY A 103 4.15 -8.57 -1.17
N ILE A 104 5.15 -8.72 -0.30
CA ILE A 104 6.46 -8.10 -0.42
C ILE A 104 7.53 -9.17 -0.34
N SER A 105 8.64 -9.02 -1.08
CA SER A 105 9.78 -9.93 -1.01
C SER A 105 11.11 -9.18 -1.06
N ASP A 106 12.12 -9.68 -0.37
CA ASP A 106 13.50 -9.16 -0.43
C ASP A 106 14.32 -9.70 -1.63
N GLY A 107 13.68 -10.40 -2.59
CA GLY A 107 14.32 -10.94 -3.80
C GLY A 107 13.33 -11.55 -4.82
N PHE A 108 13.82 -12.41 -5.73
CA PHE A 108 13.08 -12.93 -6.91
C PHE A 108 13.06 -14.47 -7.09
N PRO A 109 12.63 -15.30 -6.11
CA PRO A 109 12.02 -14.93 -4.85
C PRO A 109 13.07 -14.82 -3.73
N GLY A 110 12.75 -14.04 -2.70
CA GLY A 110 13.49 -14.01 -1.45
C GLY A 110 12.62 -14.46 -0.26
N ASN A 111 12.98 -14.03 0.94
CA ASN A 111 12.05 -14.05 2.05
C ASN A 111 10.87 -13.13 1.71
N HIS A 112 9.66 -13.54 2.05
CA HIS A 112 8.47 -12.80 1.67
C HIS A 112 7.39 -12.80 2.77
N GLU A 113 6.52 -11.80 2.67
CA GLU A 113 5.34 -11.63 3.51
C GLU A 113 4.13 -11.39 2.60
N TRP A 114 3.04 -12.11 2.87
CA TRP A 114 1.76 -11.89 2.21
C TRP A 114 0.98 -10.82 2.96
N LEU A 115 0.65 -9.73 2.28
CA LEU A 115 -0.16 -8.64 2.82
C LEU A 115 -1.66 -8.92 2.62
N TRP A 116 -2.01 -9.49 1.45
CA TRP A 116 -3.35 -9.94 1.09
C TRP A 116 -3.33 -11.32 0.45
N ALA A 117 -4.43 -12.05 0.66
CA ALA A 117 -4.69 -13.32 0.00
C ALA A 117 -6.20 -13.58 -0.14
N SER A 118 -6.60 -14.24 -1.22
CA SER A 118 -7.94 -14.85 -1.31
C SER A 118 -8.09 -16.10 -0.44
N GLY A 119 -6.98 -16.64 0.08
CA GLY A 119 -6.95 -17.84 0.91
C GLY A 119 -6.40 -17.64 2.32
N SER A 120 -6.78 -18.55 3.22
CA SER A 120 -6.41 -18.55 4.64
C SER A 120 -5.05 -19.17 4.95
N VAL A 121 -4.46 -19.91 4.01
CA VAL A 121 -3.23 -20.69 4.25
C VAL A 121 -1.94 -19.88 4.27
N SER A 122 -1.92 -18.67 3.69
CA SER A 122 -0.70 -17.85 3.55
C SER A 122 -0.38 -16.96 4.74
N ARG A 123 -1.21 -16.98 5.79
CA ARG A 123 -1.10 -16.08 6.96
C ARG A 123 -1.17 -14.59 6.58
N ALA A 124 -1.74 -14.26 5.43
CA ALA A 124 -1.96 -12.87 5.05
C ALA A 124 -2.85 -12.17 6.09
N SER A 125 -2.54 -10.91 6.38
CA SER A 125 -3.30 -10.13 7.37
C SER A 125 -4.65 -9.68 6.83
N ASN A 126 -4.79 -9.59 5.51
CA ASN A 126 -5.98 -9.09 4.83
C ASN A 126 -6.50 -10.11 3.81
N VAL A 127 -7.80 -10.01 3.51
CA VAL A 127 -8.53 -10.98 2.66
C VAL A 127 -8.94 -10.31 1.34
N LEU A 128 -8.66 -10.97 0.22
CA LEU A 128 -9.21 -10.65 -1.08
C LEU A 128 -10.50 -11.44 -1.32
N VAL A 129 -11.43 -10.83 -2.04
CA VAL A 129 -12.77 -11.40 -2.28
C VAL A 129 -12.87 -11.88 -3.72
N ASN A 130 -13.24 -13.15 -3.91
CA ASN A 130 -13.49 -13.73 -5.22
C ASN A 130 -15.00 -13.70 -5.55
N ASN A 131 -15.55 -12.50 -5.77
CA ASN A 131 -16.98 -12.32 -6.10
C ASN A 131 -17.25 -12.09 -7.59
N GLY A 132 -16.22 -12.15 -8.44
CA GLY A 132 -16.35 -11.85 -9.86
C GLY A 132 -16.59 -10.38 -10.19
N GLU A 133 -16.33 -9.47 -9.24
CA GLU A 133 -16.37 -8.02 -9.44
C GLU A 133 -15.00 -7.39 -9.11
N TRP A 134 -14.69 -6.25 -9.72
CA TRP A 134 -13.52 -5.45 -9.35
C TRP A 134 -13.72 -4.83 -7.96
N ASN A 135 -12.75 -5.04 -7.08
CA ASN A 135 -12.71 -4.46 -5.75
C ASN A 135 -11.41 -3.69 -5.56
N THR A 136 -11.50 -2.46 -5.05
CA THR A 136 -10.32 -1.65 -4.70
C THR A 136 -9.92 -1.89 -3.25
N TYR A 137 -8.63 -2.16 -3.02
CA TYR A 137 -8.04 -2.37 -1.71
C TYR A 137 -7.00 -1.28 -1.42
N THR A 138 -6.94 -0.86 -0.16
CA THR A 138 -5.93 0.09 0.34
C THR A 138 -5.52 -0.30 1.75
N PHE A 139 -4.22 -0.32 2.03
CA PHE A 139 -3.68 -0.64 3.37
C PHE A 139 -2.34 0.03 3.60
N GLU A 140 -2.08 0.36 4.86
CA GLU A 140 -0.78 0.81 5.32
C GLU A 140 -0.01 -0.39 5.90
N PHE A 141 1.23 -0.59 5.47
CA PHE A 141 2.14 -1.60 6.02
C PHE A 141 3.49 -0.99 6.36
N THR A 142 4.22 -1.65 7.27
CA THR A 142 5.59 -1.27 7.64
C THR A 142 6.51 -2.46 7.47
N THR A 143 7.64 -2.26 6.81
CA THR A 143 8.68 -3.28 6.65
C THR A 143 10.02 -2.79 7.20
N SER A 144 10.82 -3.73 7.70
CA SER A 144 12.16 -3.48 8.21
C SER A 144 13.27 -3.76 7.20
N ASN A 145 12.93 -4.35 6.06
CA ASN A 145 13.82 -4.72 4.96
C ASN A 145 13.48 -3.92 3.70
N GLU A 146 14.46 -3.80 2.80
CA GLU A 146 14.16 -3.43 1.41
C GLU A 146 13.30 -4.50 0.77
N PHE A 147 12.46 -4.12 -0.20
CA PHE A 147 11.48 -5.03 -0.76
C PHE A 147 11.09 -4.71 -2.20
N HIS A 148 10.58 -5.73 -2.88
CA HIS A 148 9.81 -5.65 -4.11
C HIS A 148 8.35 -5.95 -3.78
N LEU A 149 7.40 -5.28 -4.44
CA LEU A 149 6.02 -5.75 -4.44
C LEU A 149 5.98 -7.06 -5.22
N MET A 150 5.16 -8.00 -4.78
CA MET A 150 5.05 -9.35 -5.34
C MET A 150 3.59 -9.72 -5.55
N LEU A 151 3.29 -10.35 -6.69
CA LEU A 151 1.95 -10.81 -7.04
C LEU A 151 1.99 -12.28 -7.47
N GLU A 152 0.89 -12.98 -7.20
CA GLU A 152 0.73 -14.40 -7.50
C GLU A 152 -0.75 -14.77 -7.65
N GLU A 153 -1.02 -15.80 -8.46
CA GLU A 153 -2.20 -16.64 -8.33
C GLU A 153 -1.80 -17.98 -7.70
N PHE A 154 -2.45 -18.35 -6.59
CA PHE A 154 -2.14 -19.57 -5.84
C PHE A 154 -3.41 -20.33 -5.47
N SER A 155 -3.31 -21.65 -5.26
CA SER A 155 -4.35 -22.50 -4.68
C SER A 155 -3.78 -23.48 -3.67
N ALA A 156 -4.34 -23.56 -2.47
CA ALA A 156 -3.92 -24.55 -1.48
C ALA A 156 -4.30 -25.99 -1.88
N SER A 157 -5.32 -26.16 -2.72
CA SER A 157 -5.65 -27.47 -3.30
C SER A 157 -4.49 -28.03 -4.14
N PHE A 158 -3.62 -27.18 -4.68
CA PHE A 158 -2.36 -27.59 -5.29
C PHE A 158 -1.38 -28.15 -4.25
N VAL A 159 -1.33 -27.67 -2.99
CA VAL A 159 -0.50 -28.27 -1.91
C VAL A 159 -0.92 -29.72 -1.63
N ILE A 160 -2.21 -30.00 -1.70
CA ILE A 160 -2.73 -31.37 -1.52
C ILE A 160 -2.41 -32.24 -2.75
N ALA A 161 -2.45 -31.67 -3.96
CA ALA A 161 -2.19 -32.41 -5.20
C ALA A 161 -0.71 -32.61 -5.54
N ALA A 162 0.17 -31.67 -5.17
CA ALA A 162 1.63 -31.81 -5.30
C ALA A 162 2.17 -32.95 -4.42
N ASN A 163 1.56 -33.18 -3.25
CA ASN A 163 1.80 -34.37 -2.42
C ASN A 163 1.31 -35.69 -3.06
N ARG A 164 0.60 -35.62 -4.19
CA ARG A 164 0.08 -36.79 -4.92
C ARG A 164 0.78 -37.05 -6.27
N ASN A 165 1.88 -36.36 -6.60
CA ASN A 165 2.51 -36.41 -7.93
C ASN A 165 1.51 -36.17 -9.08
N VAL A 166 0.51 -35.32 -8.85
CA VAL A 166 -0.42 -34.89 -9.89
C VAL A 166 -0.08 -33.44 -10.19
N ASP A 167 0.36 -33.17 -11.43
CA ASP A 167 0.50 -31.83 -11.98
C ASP A 167 -0.91 -31.21 -12.03
N TYR A 168 -1.35 -30.64 -10.90
CA TYR A 168 -2.65 -29.98 -10.78
C TYR A 168 -2.53 -28.55 -11.29
N MET A 169 -2.03 -28.41 -12.51
CA MET A 169 -2.00 -27.17 -13.26
C MET A 169 -3.42 -26.92 -13.78
N VAL A 170 -4.29 -26.37 -12.95
CA VAL A 170 -5.62 -25.93 -13.41
C VAL A 170 -5.41 -24.71 -14.28
N GLN A 171 -5.60 -24.90 -15.59
CA GLN A 171 -5.50 -23.86 -16.59
C GLN A 171 -6.73 -22.93 -16.49
N GLY A 172 -6.50 -21.65 -16.25
CA GLY A 172 -7.56 -20.64 -16.18
C GLY A 172 -7.13 -19.44 -15.34
N TYR A 173 -7.40 -18.25 -15.86
CA TYR A 173 -7.16 -16.97 -15.21
C TYR A 173 -8.22 -16.72 -14.14
N GLU A 174 -7.87 -16.86 -12.87
CA GLU A 174 -8.83 -16.68 -11.77
C GLU A 174 -8.52 -15.48 -10.88
N ALA A 175 -7.34 -14.88 -11.06
CA ALA A 175 -6.91 -13.66 -10.39
C ALA A 175 -6.47 -12.60 -11.41
N TYR A 176 -6.97 -11.38 -11.23
CA TYR A 176 -6.63 -10.22 -12.05
C TYR A 176 -6.28 -9.05 -11.14
N PHE A 177 -5.25 -8.29 -11.53
CA PHE A 177 -4.77 -7.11 -10.81
C PHE A 177 -4.65 -5.93 -11.75
N ASP A 178 -4.98 -4.75 -11.23
CA ASP A 178 -4.88 -3.49 -11.96
C ASP A 178 -4.67 -2.30 -10.99
N ASN A 179 -4.33 -1.13 -11.53
CA ASN A 179 -4.25 0.16 -10.83
C ASN A 179 -3.45 0.10 -9.51
N ILE A 180 -2.31 -0.58 -9.55
CA ILE A 180 -1.44 -0.71 -8.39
C ILE A 180 -0.77 0.63 -8.15
N ALA A 181 -0.80 1.11 -6.91
CA ALA A 181 -0.05 2.28 -6.49
C ALA A 181 0.60 2.04 -5.14
N LEU A 182 1.84 2.49 -5.00
CA LEU A 182 2.56 2.56 -3.74
C LEU A 182 2.88 4.02 -3.45
N SER A 183 2.58 4.45 -2.24
CA SER A 183 2.88 5.79 -1.75
C SER A 183 3.61 5.72 -0.42
N ASP A 184 4.44 6.72 -0.14
CA ASP A 184 4.97 6.87 1.21
C ASP A 184 3.81 7.12 2.19
N ALA A 185 3.91 6.59 3.41
CA ALA A 185 2.99 7.04 4.44
C ALA A 185 3.37 8.48 4.77
N ALA A 186 2.49 9.43 4.42
CA ALA A 186 2.69 10.84 4.69
C ALA A 186 3.19 11.01 6.14
N PRO A 187 4.32 11.69 6.37
CA PRO A 187 4.70 12.05 7.73
C PRO A 187 3.53 12.84 8.30
N VAL A 188 2.83 12.29 9.30
CA VAL A 188 1.78 13.02 10.00
C VAL A 188 2.42 14.34 10.42
N PRO A 189 1.98 15.50 9.89
CA PRO A 189 2.58 16.77 10.26
C PRO A 189 2.56 16.82 11.77
N GLU A 190 3.72 16.97 12.41
CA GLU A 190 3.78 17.14 13.86
C GLU A 190 2.72 18.18 14.18
N PRO A 191 1.67 17.80 14.92
CA PRO A 191 0.41 18.46 14.71
C PRO A 191 0.59 19.92 15.08
N ALA A 192 -0.11 20.82 14.38
CA ALA A 192 -0.19 22.22 14.76
C ALA A 192 -0.49 22.40 16.26
N THR A 193 -1.00 21.35 16.93
CA THR A 193 -0.99 21.11 18.38
C THR A 193 0.33 21.39 19.11
N MET A 194 1.52 21.04 18.62
CA MET A 194 2.79 21.38 19.31
C MET A 194 3.07 22.88 19.27
N LEU A 195 2.81 23.52 18.13
CA LEU A 195 2.88 24.97 17.98
C LEU A 195 1.78 25.68 18.80
N LEU A 196 0.56 25.13 18.81
CA LEU A 196 -0.60 25.63 19.56
C LEU A 196 -0.41 25.44 21.07
N LEU A 197 0.16 24.32 21.50
CA LEU A 197 0.52 24.03 22.88
C LEU A 197 1.65 24.97 23.33
N GLY A 198 2.71 25.10 22.53
CA GLY A 198 3.80 26.04 22.80
C GLY A 198 3.34 27.49 22.87
N SER A 199 2.53 27.94 21.90
CA SER A 199 1.98 29.30 21.87
C SER A 199 0.91 29.54 22.95
N GLY A 200 0.12 28.52 23.30
CA GLY A 200 -0.82 28.55 24.42
C GLY A 200 -0.10 28.71 25.76
N LEU A 201 0.98 27.96 25.99
CA LEU A 201 1.81 28.07 27.19
C LEU A 201 2.49 29.44 27.30
N LEU A 202 3.05 29.96 26.20
CA LEU A 202 3.64 31.30 26.15
C LEU A 202 2.58 32.40 26.38
N GLY A 203 1.38 32.24 25.82
CA GLY A 203 0.24 33.12 26.04
C GLY A 203 -0.16 33.17 27.52
N MET A 204 -0.29 32.01 28.17
CA MET A 204 -0.60 31.92 29.60
C MET A 204 0.49 32.53 30.48
N ALA A 205 1.77 32.28 30.18
CA ALA A 205 2.89 32.88 30.90
C ALA A 205 2.91 34.42 30.77
N GLY A 206 2.55 34.95 29.61
CA GLY A 206 2.42 36.39 29.38
C GLY A 206 1.28 37.04 30.19
N VAL A 207 0.11 36.40 30.23
CA VAL A 207 -1.06 36.86 31.01
C VAL A 207 -0.77 36.82 32.51
N GLY A 208 -0.14 35.74 33.00
CA GLY A 208 0.21 35.59 34.42
C GLY A 208 1.13 36.70 34.95
N ARG A 209 2.06 37.20 34.13
CA ARG A 209 2.95 38.32 34.50
C ARG A 209 2.22 39.65 34.63
N LYS A 210 1.19 39.92 33.82
CA LYS A 210 0.40 41.15 33.91
C LYS A 210 -0.45 41.20 35.18
N ILE A 211 -1.07 40.09 35.57
CA ILE A 211 -1.91 39.99 36.77
C ILE A 211 -1.08 40.22 38.06
N LYS A 212 0.15 39.71 38.10
CA LYS A 212 1.07 39.96 39.22
C LYS A 212 1.49 41.44 39.33
N LYS A 213 1.61 42.14 38.20
CA LYS A 213 2.00 43.56 38.17
C LYS A 213 0.86 44.49 38.61
N SER A 214 -0.39 44.22 38.23
CA SER A 214 -1.55 45.02 38.65
C SER A 214 -1.85 44.90 40.14
N ARG A 215 -1.63 43.72 40.75
CA ARG A 215 -1.76 43.53 42.21
C ARG A 215 -0.72 44.29 43.04
N LYS A 216 0.45 44.63 42.48
CA LYS A 216 1.47 45.45 43.17
C LYS A 216 1.20 46.96 43.16
N GLN A 217 0.20 47.43 42.42
CA GLN A 217 -0.19 48.85 42.37
C GLN A 217 -1.37 49.18 43.30
N LEU A 218 -1.88 48.18 44.04
CA LEU A 218 -3.02 48.29 44.96
C LEU A 218 -2.61 48.16 46.44
N ILE A 219 -1.31 48.27 46.73
CA ILE A 219 -0.71 48.32 48.08
C ILE A 219 0.24 49.52 48.08
#